data_AF-A0A0P1E3B6-F1
#
_entry.id   AF-A0A0P1E3B6-F1
#
_cell.length_a   1.000
_cell.length_b   1.000
_cell.length_c   1.000
_cell.angle_alpha   90.00
_cell.angle_beta   90.00
_cell.angle_gamma   90.00
#
_symmetry.space_group_name_H-M   'P 1'
#
loop_
_entity.id
_entity.type
_entity.pdbx_description
1 polymer ?
#
loop_
_entity_poly.entity_id
_entity_poly.type
_entity_poly.pdbx_seq_one_letter_code
_entity_poly.pdbx_strand_id
1 'polypeptide(L)'
;MDKTVERLETRIGVTSRLRRLDGPEQIWFLPDGEKLSFPVALDIQSVAPGSREVDWRIDAHMTLQNRVPIMAALHITNPSGIDPAHMKAFFRWETPLDVVRILVPDLLRRGVDPFDYNYPTRGFPDAAIQSRHPLSALTDDFLREIADQYRAIGRGYSAKIAAEFGVSKRTAVSWVEKARKKGILGKTRPGKYGEDV
;
A
#
# COMPACT_ATOMS: atom_id res chain seq x y z
N MET A 1 29.71 -19.05 13.54
CA MET A 1 28.59 -18.30 14.14
C MET A 1 28.15 -17.24 13.14
N ASP A 2 26.85 -17.25 12.89
CA ASP A 2 26.22 -16.88 11.63
C ASP A 2 25.83 -15.39 11.58
N LYS A 3 26.29 -14.66 10.56
CA LYS A 3 25.91 -13.26 10.28
C LYS A 3 24.48 -13.13 9.73
N THR A 4 23.75 -14.24 9.63
CA THR A 4 22.37 -14.30 9.14
C THR A 4 21.33 -13.96 10.21
N VAL A 5 21.69 -13.98 11.50
CA VAL A 5 20.75 -13.68 12.59
C VAL A 5 20.66 -12.18 12.92
N GLU A 6 21.66 -11.38 12.52
CA GLU A 6 21.71 -9.93 12.81
C GLU A 6 20.91 -9.06 11.81
N ARG A 7 20.10 -9.69 10.94
CA ARG A 7 19.33 -9.00 9.89
C ARG A 7 17.81 -9.11 10.03
N LEU A 8 17.30 -9.57 11.17
CA LEU A 8 15.88 -9.86 11.34
C LEU A 8 15.10 -9.02 12.37
N GLU A 9 15.71 -8.10 13.13
CA GLU A 9 14.98 -7.45 14.26
C GLU A 9 15.10 -5.92 14.37
N THR A 10 15.20 -5.16 13.27
CA THR A 10 15.13 -3.69 13.41
C THR A 10 14.52 -2.97 12.22
N ARG A 11 13.19 -3.05 12.10
CA ARG A 11 12.34 -1.92 11.71
C ARG A 11 10.97 -2.10 12.36
N ILE A 12 10.87 -1.66 13.60
CA ILE A 12 9.55 -1.36 14.14
C ILE A 12 9.17 0.01 13.56
N GLY A 13 8.04 0.03 12.85
CA GLY A 13 7.61 1.11 11.97
C GLY A 13 6.09 1.10 11.83
N VAL A 14 5.55 2.09 11.11
CA VAL A 14 4.10 2.24 10.95
C VAL A 14 3.52 1.04 10.20
N THR A 15 2.48 0.39 10.76
CA THR A 15 1.77 -0.76 10.18
C THR A 15 0.28 -0.48 10.03
N SER A 16 -0.39 -1.20 9.12
CA SER A 16 -1.85 -1.13 8.93
C SER A 16 -2.45 -2.49 8.62
N ARG A 17 -3.57 -2.82 9.28
CA ARG A 17 -4.31 -4.09 9.15
C ARG A 17 -5.82 -3.89 9.22
N LEU A 18 -6.53 -4.74 8.50
CA LEU A 18 -7.98 -4.87 8.61
C LEU A 18 -8.32 -5.89 9.70
N ARG A 19 -9.27 -5.57 10.56
CA ARG A 19 -9.71 -6.42 11.68
C ARG A 19 -11.23 -6.52 11.69
N ARG A 20 -11.73 -7.68 12.11
CA ARG A 20 -13.15 -7.86 12.43
C ARG A 20 -13.44 -7.18 13.77
N LEU A 21 -14.59 -6.54 13.88
CA LEU A 21 -15.09 -5.98 15.13
C LEU A 21 -16.25 -6.82 15.63
N ASP A 22 -16.44 -6.83 16.95
CA ASP A 22 -17.63 -7.40 17.55
C ASP A 22 -18.87 -6.57 17.20
N GLY A 23 -20.00 -7.23 17.04
CA GLY A 23 -21.27 -6.56 16.73
C GLY A 23 -22.20 -7.42 15.88
N PRO A 24 -23.39 -6.90 15.53
CA PRO A 24 -24.30 -7.58 14.62
C PRO A 24 -23.64 -7.73 13.25
N GLU A 25 -23.46 -8.97 12.81
CA GLU A 25 -22.85 -9.27 11.53
C GLU A 25 -23.71 -8.75 10.38
N GLN A 26 -23.07 -8.03 9.46
CA GLN A 26 -23.67 -7.56 8.23
C GLN A 26 -22.79 -7.98 7.05
N ILE A 27 -23.40 -8.50 5.98
CA ILE A 27 -22.65 -8.98 4.82
C ILE A 27 -22.70 -7.93 3.71
N TRP A 28 -21.53 -7.48 3.29
CA TRP A 28 -21.39 -6.70 2.07
C TRP A 28 -21.14 -7.65 0.91
N PHE A 29 -22.03 -7.61 -0.07
CA PHE A 29 -21.92 -8.39 -1.30
C PHE A 29 -21.23 -7.54 -2.36
N LEU A 30 -20.11 -8.04 -2.86
CA LEU A 30 -19.41 -7.45 -3.98
C LEU A 30 -20.11 -7.83 -5.29
N PRO A 31 -20.00 -7.01 -6.36
CA PRO A 31 -20.68 -7.27 -7.64
C PRO A 31 -20.32 -8.61 -8.29
N ASP A 32 -19.16 -9.18 -7.99
CA ASP A 32 -18.63 -10.44 -8.49
C ASP A 32 -19.03 -11.67 -7.63
N GLY A 33 -19.80 -11.46 -6.56
CA GLY A 33 -20.28 -12.52 -5.67
C GLY A 33 -19.39 -12.79 -4.47
N GLU A 34 -18.21 -12.16 -4.39
CA GLU A 34 -17.40 -12.15 -3.18
C GLU A 34 -18.14 -11.45 -2.03
N LYS A 35 -17.75 -11.76 -0.79
CA LYS A 35 -18.40 -11.19 0.39
C LYS A 35 -17.40 -10.77 1.46
N LEU A 36 -17.73 -9.69 2.16
CA LEU A 36 -17.01 -9.24 3.35
C LEU A 36 -17.98 -9.02 4.50
N SER A 37 -17.69 -9.63 5.66
CA SER A 37 -18.47 -9.41 6.88
C SER A 37 -18.04 -8.11 7.57
N PHE A 38 -19.02 -7.35 8.03
CA PHE A 38 -18.92 -6.13 8.84
C PHE A 38 -19.54 -6.36 10.22
N PRO A 39 -19.19 -5.57 11.26
CA PRO A 39 -18.30 -4.41 11.23
C PRO A 39 -16.80 -4.75 11.16
N VAL A 40 -16.01 -3.85 10.58
CA VAL A 40 -14.54 -3.99 10.48
C VAL A 40 -13.84 -2.71 10.90
N ALA A 41 -12.59 -2.83 11.35
CA ALA A 41 -11.71 -1.70 11.59
C ALA A 41 -10.49 -1.79 10.69
N LEU A 42 -10.13 -0.70 10.03
CA LEU A 42 -8.79 -0.55 9.47
C LEU A 42 -7.94 0.22 10.49
N ASP A 43 -6.85 -0.39 10.93
CA ASP A 43 -5.91 0.26 11.84
C ASP A 43 -4.72 0.88 11.11
N ILE A 44 -4.15 1.93 11.70
CA ILE A 44 -2.79 2.38 11.44
C ILE A 44 -2.15 2.60 12.80
N GLN A 45 -1.02 1.95 13.06
CA GLN A 45 -0.29 2.09 14.32
C GLN A 45 1.20 2.32 14.08
N SER A 46 1.81 3.19 14.88
CA SER A 46 3.26 3.27 15.04
C SER A 46 3.67 2.43 16.24
N VAL A 47 4.72 1.65 16.07
CA VAL A 47 5.30 0.84 17.15
C VAL A 47 6.76 1.29 17.30
N ALA A 48 7.22 1.46 18.54
CA ALA A 48 8.51 2.06 18.82
C ALA A 48 9.66 1.13 18.40
N PRO A 49 10.77 1.64 17.81
CA PRO A 49 11.95 0.84 17.50
C PRO A 49 12.49 0.06 18.71
N GLY A 50 12.55 -1.27 18.60
CA GLY A 50 13.09 -2.15 19.65
C GLY A 50 12.12 -2.53 20.78
N SER A 51 10.88 -2.02 20.79
CA SER A 51 9.83 -2.48 21.71
C SER A 51 8.56 -2.87 20.94
N ARG A 52 7.70 -3.73 21.53
CA ARG A 52 6.35 -3.99 20.97
C ARG A 52 5.33 -2.93 21.41
N GLU A 53 5.80 -1.80 21.93
CA GLU A 53 4.94 -0.75 22.46
C GLU A 53 4.41 0.14 21.34
N VAL A 54 3.11 0.41 21.38
CA VAL A 54 2.42 1.22 20.37
C VAL A 54 2.52 2.69 20.76
N ASP A 55 3.26 3.48 19.99
CA ASP A 55 3.42 4.93 20.22
C ASP A 55 2.10 5.67 20.00
N TRP A 56 1.37 5.29 18.95
CA TRP A 56 0.05 5.81 18.64
C TRP A 56 -0.69 4.85 17.72
N ARG A 57 -2.01 4.95 17.74
CA ARG A 57 -2.92 4.11 16.98
C ARG A 57 -4.12 4.92 16.50
N ILE A 58 -4.54 4.64 15.27
CA ILE A 58 -5.79 5.11 14.68
C ILE A 58 -6.56 3.87 14.26
N ASP A 59 -7.84 3.79 14.65
CA ASP A 59 -8.77 2.76 14.20
C ASP A 59 -9.96 3.42 13.52
N ALA A 60 -10.11 3.19 12.22
CA ALA A 60 -11.27 3.60 11.46
C ALA A 60 -12.29 2.46 11.43
N HIS A 61 -13.37 2.62 12.20
CA HIS A 61 -14.44 1.64 12.29
C HIS A 61 -15.43 1.86 11.16
N MET A 62 -15.68 0.80 10.42
CA MET A 62 -16.56 0.80 9.27
C MET A 62 -17.70 -0.19 9.47
N THR A 63 -18.86 0.19 8.98
CA THR A 63 -20.10 -0.60 9.00
C THR A 63 -20.81 -0.46 7.66
N LEU A 64 -21.93 -1.16 7.50
CA LEU A 64 -22.82 -0.96 6.36
C LEU A 64 -23.97 -0.03 6.75
N GLN A 65 -24.24 0.93 5.88
CA GLN A 65 -25.48 1.69 5.89
C GLN A 65 -26.08 1.58 4.49
N ASN A 66 -27.33 1.12 4.40
CA ASN A 66 -28.00 0.89 3.12
C ASN A 66 -27.17 0.01 2.16
N ARG A 67 -26.50 -1.03 2.70
CA ARG A 67 -25.60 -1.94 1.96
C ARG A 67 -24.34 -1.28 1.37
N VAL A 68 -24.02 -0.06 1.77
CA VAL A 68 -22.80 0.65 1.36
C VAL A 68 -21.84 0.75 2.56
N PRO A 69 -20.54 0.46 2.39
CA PRO A 69 -19.55 0.69 3.44
C PRO A 69 -19.46 2.17 3.78
N ILE A 70 -19.59 2.49 5.07
CA ILE A 70 -19.41 3.82 5.64
C ILE A 70 -18.42 3.78 6.80
N MET A 71 -17.81 4.91 7.11
CA MET A 71 -17.03 5.08 8.34
C MET A 71 -17.99 5.49 9.45
N ALA A 72 -18.17 4.63 10.44
CA ALA A 72 -19.07 4.86 11.57
C ALA A 72 -18.38 5.61 12.71
N ALA A 73 -17.10 5.33 12.93
CA ALA A 73 -16.32 5.96 13.97
C ALA A 73 -14.83 5.97 13.61
N LEU A 74 -14.12 6.86 14.29
CA LEU A 74 -12.67 6.96 14.22
C LEU A 74 -12.15 7.12 15.65
N HIS A 75 -11.29 6.18 16.06
CA HIS A 75 -10.66 6.20 17.36
C HIS A 75 -9.19 6.53 17.19
N ILE A 76 -8.71 7.49 17.99
CA ILE A 76 -7.32 7.90 17.99
C ILE A 76 -6.80 7.72 19.41
N THR A 77 -5.68 7.04 19.53
CA THR A 77 -4.97 6.87 20.80
C THR A 77 -3.52 7.31 20.62
N ASN A 78 -3.11 8.29 21.41
CA ASN A 78 -1.73 8.72 21.51
C ASN A 78 -1.45 9.03 22.99
N PRO A 79 -0.64 8.22 23.70
CA PRO A 79 -0.32 8.42 25.11
C PRO A 79 0.35 9.77 25.41
N SER A 80 1.05 10.36 24.43
CA SER A 80 1.69 11.67 24.55
C SER A 80 0.77 12.85 24.23
N GLY A 81 -0.51 12.58 23.95
CA GLY A 81 -1.48 13.59 23.53
C GLY A 81 -1.60 13.70 22.01
N ILE A 82 -2.76 14.19 21.57
CA ILE A 82 -3.08 14.34 20.16
C ILE A 82 -2.61 15.72 19.67
N ASP A 83 -1.77 15.76 18.64
CA ASP A 83 -1.48 16.97 17.85
C ASP A 83 -2.41 17.03 16.62
N PRO A 84 -3.46 17.88 16.63
CA PRO A 84 -4.42 17.95 15.54
C PRO A 84 -3.80 18.39 14.20
N ALA A 85 -2.73 19.19 14.21
CA ALA A 85 -2.09 19.67 12.99
C ALA A 85 -1.31 18.54 12.30
N HIS A 86 -0.54 17.78 13.09
CA HIS A 86 0.17 16.60 12.60
C HIS A 86 -0.81 15.52 12.08
N MET A 87 -1.91 15.29 12.81
CA MET A 87 -2.90 14.29 12.42
C MET A 87 -3.62 14.62 11.10
N LYS A 88 -4.00 15.89 10.91
CA LYS A 88 -4.61 16.35 9.64
C LYS A 88 -3.66 16.20 8.45
N ALA A 89 -2.35 16.38 8.67
CA ALA A 89 -1.35 16.21 7.62
C ALA A 89 -1.04 14.74 7.31
N PHE A 90 -1.12 13.86 8.31
CA PHE A 90 -0.72 12.45 8.18
C PHE A 90 -1.84 11.53 7.69
N PHE A 91 -3.08 11.76 8.12
CA PHE A 91 -4.21 10.86 7.84
C PHE A 91 -5.23 11.52 6.91
N ARG A 92 -5.32 11.04 5.66
CA ARG A 92 -6.44 11.39 4.78
C ARG A 92 -7.64 10.55 5.23
N TRP A 93 -8.66 11.21 5.80
CA TRP A 93 -9.82 10.56 6.41
C TRP A 93 -10.59 9.60 5.48
N GLU A 94 -10.44 9.73 4.16
CA GLU A 94 -11.09 8.86 3.18
C GLU A 94 -10.35 7.52 2.97
N THR A 95 -9.08 7.44 3.33
CA THR A 95 -8.20 6.26 3.14
C THR A 95 -8.83 4.92 3.55
N PRO A 96 -9.48 4.81 4.72
CA PRO A 96 -10.07 3.53 5.13
C PRO A 96 -11.19 3.07 4.20
N LEU A 97 -11.98 4.01 3.67
CA LEU A 97 -13.02 3.69 2.70
C LEU A 97 -12.42 3.29 1.36
N ASP A 98 -11.34 3.93 0.92
CA ASP A 98 -10.64 3.53 -0.32
C ASP A 98 -10.11 2.09 -0.20
N VAL A 99 -9.51 1.75 0.94
CA VAL A 99 -9.04 0.39 1.22
C VAL A 99 -10.18 -0.61 1.09
N VAL A 100 -11.29 -0.37 1.80
CA VAL A 100 -12.43 -1.31 1.82
C VAL A 100 -13.16 -1.36 0.49
N ARG A 101 -13.26 -0.24 -0.24
CA ARG A 101 -14.05 -0.17 -1.48
C ARG A 101 -13.26 -0.55 -2.73
N ILE A 102 -11.93 -0.52 -2.69
CA ILE A 102 -11.08 -0.74 -3.86
C ILE A 102 -10.15 -1.94 -3.66
N LEU A 103 -9.31 -1.89 -2.63
CA LEU A 103 -8.23 -2.86 -2.42
C LEU A 103 -8.74 -4.19 -1.85
N VAL A 104 -9.65 -4.17 -0.87
CA VAL A 104 -10.25 -5.40 -0.32
C VAL A 104 -10.94 -6.24 -1.41
N PRO A 105 -11.79 -5.68 -2.29
CA PRO A 105 -12.30 -6.38 -3.47
C PRO A 105 -11.22 -7.03 -4.32
N ASP A 106 -10.08 -6.35 -4.52
CA ASP A 106 -8.99 -6.88 -5.32
C ASP A 106 -8.29 -8.07 -4.66
N LEU A 107 -8.07 -7.99 -3.34
CA LEU A 107 -7.51 -9.09 -2.56
C LEU A 107 -8.40 -10.33 -2.63
N LEU A 108 -9.72 -10.16 -2.42
CA LEU A 108 -10.69 -11.25 -2.48
C LEU A 108 -10.70 -11.91 -3.86
N ARG A 109 -10.75 -11.12 -4.95
CA ARG A 109 -10.64 -11.63 -6.33
C ARG A 109 -9.37 -12.43 -6.60
N ARG A 110 -8.29 -12.15 -5.86
CA ARG A 110 -6.99 -12.84 -5.98
C ARG A 110 -6.85 -14.02 -5.02
N GLY A 111 -7.89 -14.34 -4.24
CA GLY A 111 -7.87 -15.38 -3.21
C GLY A 111 -6.97 -15.04 -2.02
N VAL A 112 -6.68 -13.76 -1.79
CA VAL A 112 -5.90 -13.28 -0.65
C VAL A 112 -6.86 -12.86 0.45
N ASP A 113 -6.68 -13.40 1.67
CA ASP A 113 -7.48 -12.99 2.83
C ASP A 113 -7.17 -11.53 3.20
N PRO A 114 -8.16 -10.62 3.15
CA PRO A 114 -7.98 -9.20 3.50
C PRO A 114 -7.57 -8.96 4.96
N PHE A 115 -7.83 -9.90 5.87
CA PHE A 115 -7.51 -9.76 7.29
C PHE A 115 -6.08 -10.18 7.63
N ASP A 116 -5.44 -10.98 6.76
CA ASP A 116 -4.02 -11.36 6.89
C ASP A 116 -3.09 -10.47 6.04
N TYR A 117 -3.65 -9.50 5.30
CA TYR A 117 -2.91 -8.58 4.46
C TYR A 117 -2.35 -7.37 5.24
N ASN A 118 -1.10 -6.99 4.96
CA ASN A 118 -0.51 -5.76 5.49
C ASN A 118 -0.76 -4.61 4.51
N TYR A 119 -1.58 -3.65 4.92
CA TYR A 119 -1.99 -2.53 4.07
C TYR A 119 -0.88 -1.48 3.97
N PRO A 120 -0.77 -0.78 2.83
CA PRO A 120 0.05 0.42 2.74
C PRO A 120 -0.34 1.41 3.82
N THR A 121 0.63 2.16 4.36
CA THR A 121 0.39 3.18 5.39
C THR A 121 0.41 4.60 4.84
N ARG A 122 0.72 4.76 3.54
CA ARG A 122 0.85 6.03 2.82
C ARG A 122 0.47 5.84 1.35
N GLY A 123 0.29 6.95 0.63
CA GLY A 123 0.11 6.96 -0.83
C GLY A 123 -1.32 6.72 -1.31
N PHE A 124 -2.34 6.86 -0.46
CA PHE A 124 -3.74 6.73 -0.86
C PHE A 124 -4.29 8.00 -1.55
N PRO A 125 -5.21 7.85 -2.53
CA PRO A 125 -5.89 6.60 -2.93
C PRO A 125 -5.07 5.72 -3.88
N ASP A 126 -3.98 6.23 -4.46
CA ASP A 126 -3.19 5.52 -5.49
C ASP A 126 -2.72 4.15 -5.02
N ALA A 127 -2.31 4.02 -3.76
CA ALA A 127 -1.92 2.73 -3.15
C ALA A 127 -3.07 1.70 -3.10
N ALA A 128 -4.32 2.13 -2.96
CA ALA A 128 -5.48 1.23 -3.04
C ALA A 128 -5.71 0.78 -4.48
N ILE A 129 -5.49 1.66 -5.46
CA ILE A 129 -5.64 1.38 -6.89
C ILE A 129 -4.50 0.48 -7.39
N GLN A 130 -3.27 0.74 -6.95
CA GLN A 130 -2.04 0.03 -7.31
C GLN A 130 -2.01 -1.42 -6.83
N SER A 131 -2.86 -1.79 -5.86
CA SER A 131 -3.01 -3.17 -5.41
C SER A 131 -3.44 -4.17 -6.50
N ARG A 132 -3.99 -3.66 -7.61
CA ARG A 132 -4.23 -4.40 -8.85
C ARG A 132 -2.95 -4.98 -9.48
N HIS A 133 -1.77 -4.54 -9.06
CA HIS A 133 -0.50 -5.11 -9.51
C HIS A 133 -0.10 -6.28 -8.61
N PRO A 134 -0.01 -7.50 -9.15
CA PRO A 134 0.38 -8.65 -8.35
C PRO A 134 1.80 -8.49 -7.81
N LEU A 135 1.98 -8.73 -6.52
CA LEU A 135 3.28 -9.04 -5.90
C LEU A 135 3.92 -10.34 -6.45
N SER A 136 3.32 -10.96 -7.47
CA SER A 136 3.79 -12.14 -8.18
C SER A 136 4.02 -11.84 -9.66
N ALA A 137 5.30 -11.88 -10.06
CA ALA A 137 5.84 -11.64 -11.40
C ALA A 137 5.63 -10.21 -11.94
N LEU A 138 6.73 -9.53 -12.25
CA LEU A 138 6.73 -8.31 -13.07
C LEU A 138 6.17 -8.66 -14.44
N THR A 139 4.89 -8.37 -14.66
CA THR A 139 4.23 -8.60 -15.95
C THR A 139 4.81 -7.68 -17.01
N ASP A 140 4.73 -8.09 -18.28
CA ASP A 140 5.23 -7.26 -19.37
C ASP A 140 4.43 -5.94 -19.46
N ASP A 141 3.17 -5.92 -19.03
CA ASP A 141 2.34 -4.71 -18.97
C ASP A 141 2.84 -3.72 -17.92
N PHE A 142 3.21 -4.19 -16.72
CA PHE A 142 3.83 -3.33 -15.72
C PHE A 142 5.18 -2.78 -16.23
N LEU A 143 5.97 -3.60 -16.92
CA LEU A 143 7.22 -3.14 -17.51
C LEU A 143 7.01 -2.14 -18.65
N ARG A 144 5.88 -2.18 -19.38
CA ARG A 144 5.47 -1.16 -20.35
C ARG A 144 5.10 0.15 -19.66
N GLU A 145 4.35 0.10 -18.58
CA GLU A 145 4.01 1.28 -17.79
C GLU A 145 5.27 1.98 -17.24
N ILE A 146 6.19 1.22 -16.64
CA ILE A 146 7.48 1.74 -16.18
C ILE A 146 8.31 2.31 -17.34
N ALA A 147 8.25 1.70 -18.52
CA ALA A 147 8.91 2.21 -19.72
C ALA A 147 8.34 3.56 -20.18
N ASP A 148 7.02 3.72 -20.15
CA ASP A 148 6.36 4.96 -20.56
C ASP A 148 6.63 6.09 -19.56
N GLN A 149 6.62 5.81 -18.26
CA GLN A 149 7.05 6.77 -17.24
C GLN A 149 8.53 7.15 -17.39
N TYR A 150 9.40 6.17 -17.69
CA TYR A 150 10.81 6.44 -17.97
C TYR A 150 10.99 7.41 -19.15
N ARG A 151 10.24 7.20 -20.24
CA ARG A 151 10.25 8.09 -21.43
C ARG A 151 9.72 9.48 -21.08
N ALA A 152 8.61 9.56 -20.34
CA ALA A 152 7.97 10.83 -19.98
C ALA A 152 8.81 11.67 -19.01
N ILE A 153 9.47 11.03 -18.04
CA ILE A 153 10.23 11.73 -16.99
C ILE A 153 11.66 12.04 -17.44
N GLY A 154 12.33 11.09 -18.10
CA GLY A 154 13.75 11.21 -18.45
C GLY A 154 14.67 11.25 -17.23
N ARG A 155 15.39 12.36 -17.02
CA ARG A 155 16.39 12.46 -15.94
C ARG A 155 15.72 12.53 -14.57
N GLY A 156 16.17 11.69 -13.64
CA GLY A 156 15.59 11.62 -12.28
C GLY A 156 14.40 10.67 -12.15
N TYR A 157 14.08 9.89 -13.20
CA TYR A 157 13.00 8.89 -13.20
C TYR A 157 13.04 8.00 -11.95
N SER A 158 14.22 7.53 -11.55
CA SER A 158 14.33 6.58 -10.44
C SER A 158 13.88 7.14 -9.10
N ALA A 159 13.97 8.45 -8.90
CA ALA A 159 13.47 9.10 -7.69
C ALA A 159 11.95 9.30 -7.73
N LYS A 160 11.40 9.69 -8.89
CA LYS A 160 9.95 9.88 -9.06
C LYS A 160 9.20 8.55 -9.03
N ILE A 161 9.63 7.56 -9.82
CA ILE A 161 9.08 6.20 -9.82
C ILE A 161 9.22 5.56 -8.43
N ALA A 162 10.36 5.74 -7.74
CA ALA A 162 10.49 5.23 -6.37
C ALA A 162 9.49 5.85 -5.39
N ALA A 163 9.27 7.17 -5.50
CA ALA A 163 8.31 7.87 -4.66
C ALA A 163 6.86 7.45 -4.96
N GLU A 164 6.53 7.32 -6.26
CA GLU A 164 5.20 6.96 -6.76
C GLU A 164 4.80 5.53 -6.40
N PHE A 165 5.73 4.58 -6.50
CA PHE A 165 5.49 3.17 -6.21
C PHE A 165 5.93 2.73 -4.80
N GLY A 166 6.39 3.66 -3.97
CA GLY A 166 6.81 3.37 -2.59
C GLY A 166 7.99 2.39 -2.47
N VAL A 167 8.88 2.35 -3.47
CA VAL A 167 10.03 1.44 -3.52
C VAL A 167 11.37 2.17 -3.41
N SER A 168 12.46 1.41 -3.26
CA SER A 168 13.80 2.00 -3.35
C SER A 168 14.12 2.47 -4.77
N LYS A 169 14.96 3.50 -4.91
CA LYS A 169 15.48 3.93 -6.24
C LYS A 169 16.14 2.78 -6.99
N ARG A 170 16.82 1.87 -6.28
CA ARG A 170 17.43 0.65 -6.84
C ARG A 170 16.39 -0.28 -7.47
N THR A 171 15.23 -0.41 -6.83
CA THR A 171 14.11 -1.22 -7.35
C THR A 171 13.55 -0.61 -8.63
N ALA A 172 13.32 0.71 -8.64
CA ALA A 172 12.86 1.42 -9.84
C ALA A 172 13.86 1.30 -11.01
N VAL A 173 15.17 1.39 -10.74
CA VAL A 173 16.22 1.12 -11.74
C VAL A 173 16.15 -0.32 -12.25
N SER A 174 15.99 -1.29 -11.34
CA SER A 174 15.90 -2.71 -11.71
C SER A 174 14.68 -3.02 -12.60
N TRP A 175 13.56 -2.32 -12.43
CA TRP A 175 12.40 -2.47 -13.31
C TRP A 175 12.68 -1.94 -14.73
N VAL A 176 13.31 -0.78 -14.85
CA VAL A 176 13.74 -0.22 -16.14
C VAL A 176 14.73 -1.16 -16.85
N GLU A 177 15.69 -1.73 -16.13
CA GLU A 177 16.62 -2.73 -16.68
C GLU A 177 15.90 -3.99 -17.16
N LYS A 178 14.88 -4.45 -16.43
CA LYS A 178 14.06 -5.61 -16.85
C LYS A 178 13.22 -5.30 -18.08
N ALA A 179 12.64 -4.10 -18.17
CA ALA A 179 11.93 -3.65 -19.37
C ALA A 179 12.85 -3.62 -20.60
N ARG A 180 14.12 -3.19 -20.45
CA ARG A 180 15.13 -3.28 -21.52
C ARG A 180 15.47 -4.71 -21.90
N LYS A 181 15.68 -5.59 -20.92
CA LYS A 181 15.99 -7.00 -21.17
C LYS A 181 14.85 -7.68 -21.96
N LYS A 182 13.62 -7.23 -21.76
CA LYS A 182 12.41 -7.69 -22.48
C LYS A 182 12.21 -7.02 -23.85
N GLY A 183 13.07 -6.09 -24.25
CA GLY A 183 12.94 -5.35 -25.52
C GLY A 183 11.83 -4.29 -25.52
N ILE A 184 11.26 -3.96 -24.37
CA ILE A 184 10.22 -2.93 -24.22
C ILE A 184 10.83 -1.53 -24.25
N LEU A 185 12.07 -1.41 -23.74
CA LEU A 185 12.90 -0.20 -23.82
C LEU A 185 14.13 -0.45 -24.70
N GLY A 186 14.49 0.56 -25.48
CA GLY A 186 15.72 0.60 -26.27
C GLY A 186 17.00 0.52 -25.42
N LYS A 187 18.12 0.17 -26.06
CA LYS A 187 19.45 0.21 -25.42
C LYS A 187 19.83 1.66 -25.12
N THR A 188 20.56 1.88 -24.03
CA THR A 188 21.24 3.16 -23.74
C THR A 188 22.72 3.09 -24.06
N ARG A 189 23.27 4.17 -24.63
CA ARG A 189 24.71 4.44 -24.61
C ARG A 189 25.22 4.76 -23.19
N PRO A 190 26.44 4.34 -22.83
CA PRO A 190 27.07 4.75 -21.58
C PRO A 190 27.11 6.29 -21.48
N GLY A 191 26.56 6.84 -20.39
CA GLY A 191 26.58 8.29 -20.13
C GLY A 191 25.41 9.10 -20.71
N LYS A 192 24.43 8.49 -21.40
CA LYS A 192 23.23 9.20 -21.91
C LYS A 192 21.93 8.68 -21.27
N TYR A 193 20.96 9.58 -21.13
CA TYR A 193 19.58 9.30 -20.73
C TYR A 193 18.69 9.33 -21.99
N GLY A 194 17.80 8.36 -22.17
CA GLY A 194 16.94 8.22 -23.36
C GLY A 194 17.25 6.97 -24.20
N GLU A 195 16.32 6.59 -25.08
CA GLU A 195 16.50 5.50 -26.05
C GLU A 195 17.38 5.98 -27.21
N ASP A 196 18.31 5.16 -27.68
CA ASP A 196 18.90 5.35 -29.01
C ASP A 196 17.83 4.93 -30.04
N VAL A 197 17.34 5.90 -30.82
CA VAL A 197 16.55 5.66 -32.04
C VAL A 197 17.50 5.29 -33.17
#